data_AF-A0A1H4LAE3-F1
#
_entry.id   AF-A0A1H4LAE3-F1
#
_cell.length_a   1.000
_cell.length_b   1.000
_cell.length_c   1.000
_cell.angle_alpha   90.00
_cell.angle_beta   90.00
_cell.angle_gamma   90.00
#
_symmetry.space_group_name_H-M   'P 1'
#
loop_
_entity.id
_entity.type
_entity.pdbx_description
1 polymer ?
#
loop_
_entity_poly.entity_id
_entity_poly.type
_entity_poly.pdbx_seq_one_letter_code
_entity_poly.pdbx_strand_id
1 'polypeptide(L)'
;MRRGTFRDDTVDYAAVGATHAPDLMQYPPERSIPAENSWRIGSGAERFQTAGDALLTWTAQRAAGLSIDDVRPAPGPAYAGVSFDAEGTPIAPSKNDVEQRFDAEGTPFAGPGMTLRLHGRVSGMRADAELRVISVTEEKRRIGFVLGTVGGSVVRGEESFDIDWREDNDEVWFSVRAFDAPNSLLYRLVPALVKRRRRELFARYLRAISPLYATPV
;
A
#
# COMPACT_ATOMS: atom_id res chain seq x y z
N MET A 1 -0.91 32.80 18.72
CA MET A 1 -1.13 31.48 18.10
C MET A 1 -0.37 31.43 16.78
N ARG A 2 0.69 30.63 16.68
CA ARG A 2 1.34 30.34 15.38
C ARG A 2 0.35 29.50 14.56
N ARG A 3 -0.07 30.00 13.39
CA ARG A 3 -0.78 29.18 12.39
C ARG A 3 0.13 27.98 12.09
N GLY A 4 -0.37 26.77 12.32
CA GLY A 4 0.29 25.55 11.86
C GLY A 4 0.53 25.69 10.37
N THR A 5 1.75 25.43 9.91
CA THR A 5 2.10 25.47 8.50
C THR A 5 1.18 24.49 7.78
N PHE A 6 0.31 24.99 6.88
CA PHE A 6 -0.49 24.15 6.01
C PHE A 6 0.48 23.29 5.19
N ARG A 7 0.48 21.98 5.44
CA ARG A 7 1.18 21.01 4.58
C ARG A 7 0.15 20.50 3.58
N ASP A 8 0.47 20.64 2.31
CA ASP A 8 -0.31 20.04 1.24
C ASP A 8 -0.02 18.54 1.26
N ASP A 9 -0.84 17.78 1.97
CA ASP A 9 -0.74 16.31 2.11
C ASP A 9 -1.42 15.58 0.92
N THR A 10 -1.50 16.25 -0.24
CA THR A 10 -2.05 15.71 -1.50
C THR A 10 -1.00 14.85 -2.20
N VAL A 11 -1.45 13.80 -2.89
CA VAL A 11 -0.55 12.94 -3.66
C VAL A 11 0.09 13.67 -4.86
N ASP A 12 1.29 13.24 -5.26
CA ASP A 12 2.08 13.86 -6.33
C ASP A 12 1.88 13.21 -7.72
N TYR A 13 0.79 12.43 -7.88
CA TYR A 13 0.36 11.77 -9.10
C TYR A 13 -1.16 11.95 -9.34
N ALA A 14 -1.60 11.77 -10.59
CA ALA A 14 -2.98 12.08 -11.00
C ALA A 14 -3.95 10.89 -10.90
N ALA A 15 -3.51 9.68 -11.23
CA ALA A 15 -4.37 8.51 -11.38
C ALA A 15 -4.63 7.78 -10.05
N VAL A 16 -5.33 8.44 -9.12
CA VAL A 16 -5.65 7.89 -7.79
C VAL A 16 -6.62 6.70 -7.90
N GLY A 17 -6.29 5.59 -7.25
CA GLY A 17 -7.07 4.35 -7.24
C GLY A 17 -6.83 3.44 -8.46
N ALA A 18 -5.94 3.82 -9.37
CA ALA A 18 -5.70 3.04 -10.59
C ALA A 18 -5.05 1.68 -10.32
N THR A 19 -4.46 1.42 -9.15
CA THR A 19 -3.93 0.09 -8.82
C THR A 19 -5.00 -1.00 -8.74
N HIS A 20 -6.27 -0.64 -8.56
CA HIS A 20 -7.38 -1.59 -8.60
C HIS A 20 -7.92 -1.86 -10.00
N ALA A 21 -7.51 -1.08 -11.01
CA ALA A 21 -7.98 -1.28 -12.37
C ALA A 21 -7.57 -2.68 -12.88
N PRO A 22 -8.50 -3.49 -13.43
CA PRO A 22 -8.19 -4.83 -13.91
C PRO A 22 -7.23 -4.82 -15.10
N ASP A 23 -7.21 -3.73 -15.85
CA ASP A 23 -6.41 -3.52 -17.06
C ASP A 23 -5.11 -2.74 -16.80
N LEU A 24 -4.74 -2.45 -15.55
CA LEU A 24 -3.55 -1.69 -15.17
C LEU A 24 -2.27 -2.12 -15.89
N MET A 25 -2.07 -3.43 -16.09
CA MET A 25 -0.87 -3.96 -16.75
C MET A 25 -0.85 -3.65 -18.25
N GLN A 26 -2.01 -3.54 -18.88
CA GLN A 26 -2.18 -3.27 -20.31
C GLN A 26 -2.26 -1.76 -20.58
N TYR A 27 -2.97 -1.02 -19.73
CA TYR A 27 -3.23 0.42 -19.86
C TYR A 27 -2.84 1.17 -18.58
N PRO A 28 -1.54 1.25 -18.25
CA PRO A 28 -1.09 1.98 -17.07
C PRO A 28 -1.31 3.49 -17.24
N PRO A 29 -1.41 4.25 -16.13
CA PRO A 29 -1.42 5.72 -16.17
C PRO A 29 -0.26 6.30 -16.99
N GLU A 30 -0.48 7.47 -17.60
CA GLU A 30 0.47 8.07 -18.53
C GLU A 30 1.88 8.20 -17.93
N ARG A 31 2.90 7.75 -18.68
CA ARG A 31 4.32 7.82 -18.30
C ARG A 31 4.68 7.04 -17.02
N SER A 32 3.83 6.12 -16.59
CA SER A 32 4.11 5.20 -15.50
C SER A 32 4.48 3.82 -16.00
N ILE A 33 5.09 3.02 -15.12
CA ILE A 33 5.49 1.65 -15.37
C ILE A 33 4.73 0.76 -14.39
N PRO A 34 3.79 -0.08 -14.87
CA PRO A 34 3.04 -0.97 -13.99
C PRO A 34 3.90 -2.14 -13.53
N ALA A 35 3.49 -2.79 -12.45
CA ALA A 35 3.92 -4.13 -12.08
C ALA A 35 2.93 -4.79 -11.12
N GLU A 36 2.98 -6.11 -11.11
CA GLU A 36 2.20 -6.94 -10.21
C GLU A 36 3.00 -8.19 -9.88
N ASN A 37 3.01 -8.57 -8.60
CA ASN A 37 3.44 -9.88 -8.16
C ASN A 37 2.41 -10.43 -7.16
N SER A 38 2.13 -11.72 -7.24
CA SER A 38 1.19 -12.39 -6.35
C SER A 38 1.70 -13.77 -5.94
N TRP A 39 1.69 -14.07 -4.64
CA TRP A 39 2.09 -15.36 -4.08
C TRP A 39 0.94 -15.99 -3.30
N ARG A 40 0.75 -17.30 -3.46
CA ARG A 40 -0.09 -18.08 -2.55
C ARG A 40 0.59 -18.18 -1.19
N ILE A 41 -0.09 -17.75 -0.14
CA ILE A 41 0.42 -17.72 1.24
C ILE A 41 -0.27 -18.73 2.17
N GLY A 42 -1.15 -19.58 1.64
CA GLY A 42 -1.75 -20.69 2.37
C GLY A 42 -3.21 -20.90 1.97
N SER A 43 -4.02 -21.36 2.93
CA SER A 43 -5.45 -21.60 2.74
C SER A 43 -6.24 -21.34 4.03
N GLY A 44 -7.55 -21.13 3.89
CA GLY A 44 -8.49 -21.04 4.99
C GLY A 44 -8.58 -19.68 5.70
N ALA A 45 -9.64 -19.53 6.49
CA ALA A 45 -10.00 -18.29 7.16
C ALA A 45 -8.93 -17.80 8.16
N GLU A 46 -8.31 -18.70 8.92
CA GLU A 46 -7.28 -18.33 9.91
C GLU A 46 -6.06 -17.69 9.24
N ARG A 47 -5.62 -18.24 8.10
CA ARG A 47 -4.51 -17.67 7.32
C ARG A 47 -4.87 -16.30 6.77
N PHE A 48 -6.09 -16.16 6.25
CA PHE A 48 -6.60 -14.90 5.72
C PHE A 48 -6.61 -13.80 6.79
N GLN A 49 -7.18 -14.08 7.97
CA GLN A 49 -7.23 -13.11 9.07
C GLN A 49 -5.84 -12.75 9.59
N THR A 50 -4.99 -13.75 9.83
CA THR A 50 -3.61 -13.51 10.33
C THR A 50 -2.79 -12.68 9.34
N ALA A 51 -2.88 -12.98 8.04
CA ALA A 51 -2.16 -12.23 7.02
C ALA A 51 -2.73 -10.81 6.82
N GLY A 52 -4.05 -10.66 6.93
CA GLY A 52 -4.74 -9.38 6.89
C GLY A 52 -4.32 -8.47 8.05
N ASP A 53 -4.32 -8.98 9.28
CA ASP A 53 -3.85 -8.24 10.46
C ASP A 53 -2.38 -7.85 10.32
N ALA A 54 -1.51 -8.79 9.94
CA ALA A 54 -0.10 -8.51 9.70
C ALA A 54 0.10 -7.42 8.64
N LEU A 55 -0.71 -7.45 7.56
CA LEU A 55 -0.65 -6.44 6.52
C LEU A 55 -1.08 -5.06 7.06
N LEU A 56 -2.23 -4.97 7.74
CA LEU A 56 -2.75 -3.71 8.28
C LEU A 56 -1.88 -3.12 9.39
N THR A 57 -1.10 -3.95 10.10
CA THR A 57 -0.02 -3.53 10.99
C THR A 57 1.31 -3.42 10.26
N TRP A 58 1.32 -3.03 8.99
CA TRP A 58 2.52 -2.62 8.25
C TRP A 58 3.67 -3.64 8.15
N THR A 59 3.39 -4.92 8.36
CA THR A 59 4.44 -5.96 8.40
C THR A 59 5.21 -6.03 7.09
N ALA A 60 4.53 -5.82 5.95
CA ALA A 60 5.17 -5.79 4.64
C ALA A 60 6.30 -4.76 4.59
N GLN A 61 6.05 -3.52 5.02
CA GLN A 61 7.03 -2.44 5.00
C GLN A 61 8.12 -2.64 6.06
N ARG A 62 7.74 -2.97 7.30
CA ARG A 62 8.69 -3.15 8.42
C ARG A 62 9.69 -4.27 8.15
N ALA A 63 9.21 -5.46 7.80
CA ALA A 63 10.07 -6.61 7.53
C ALA A 63 10.84 -6.51 6.19
N ALA A 64 10.48 -5.57 5.31
CA ALA A 64 11.33 -5.21 4.18
C ALA A 64 12.57 -4.39 4.56
N GLY A 65 12.72 -4.04 5.84
CA GLY A 65 13.82 -3.24 6.39
C GLY A 65 13.57 -1.73 6.29
N LEU A 66 12.31 -1.32 6.29
CA LEU A 66 11.91 0.10 6.28
C LEU A 66 11.34 0.47 7.65
N SER A 67 11.72 1.64 8.18
CA SER A 67 11.04 2.20 9.34
C SER A 67 9.82 3.01 8.89
N ILE A 68 8.82 3.04 9.77
CA ILE A 68 7.59 3.80 9.59
C ILE A 68 7.57 4.84 10.69
N ASP A 69 7.53 6.10 10.29
CA ASP A 69 7.65 7.25 11.17
C ASP A 69 6.60 8.32 10.78
N ASP A 70 6.40 9.31 11.66
CA ASP A 70 5.49 10.45 11.43
C ASP A 70 4.08 10.03 10.97
N VAL A 71 3.54 9.00 11.62
CA VAL A 71 2.21 8.46 11.31
C VAL A 71 1.15 9.43 11.83
N ARG A 72 0.45 10.08 10.91
CA ARG A 72 -0.54 11.13 11.19
C ARG A 72 -1.91 10.70 10.67
N PRO A 73 -2.95 10.66 11.53
CA PRO A 73 -4.32 10.43 11.10
C PRO A 73 -4.81 11.45 10.06
N ALA A 74 -5.86 11.12 9.32
CA ALA A 74 -6.47 12.03 8.36
C ALA A 74 -6.95 13.34 9.03
N PRO A 75 -6.70 14.52 8.46
CA PRO A 75 -7.22 15.78 8.99
C PRO A 75 -8.74 15.90 8.71
N GLY A 76 -9.56 15.81 9.76
CA GLY A 76 -11.03 15.95 9.68
C GLY A 76 -11.77 14.60 9.67
N PRO A 77 -13.12 14.59 9.56
CA PRO A 77 -13.86 13.35 9.33
C PRO A 77 -13.28 12.68 8.08
N ALA A 78 -12.72 11.48 8.23
CA ALA A 78 -12.01 10.80 7.17
C ALA A 78 -12.93 10.66 5.95
N TYR A 79 -12.52 11.20 4.80
CA TYR A 79 -13.17 10.87 3.54
C TYR A 79 -13.05 9.36 3.36
N ALA A 80 -14.14 8.64 3.56
CA ALA A 80 -14.16 7.18 3.56
C ALA A 80 -13.97 6.54 2.17
N GLY A 81 -13.70 7.35 1.14
CA GLY A 81 -13.60 6.89 -0.24
C GLY A 81 -14.96 6.49 -0.80
N VAL A 82 -15.00 6.30 -2.11
CA VAL A 82 -16.11 5.62 -2.80
C VAL A 82 -15.64 4.18 -3.02
N SER A 83 -16.26 3.24 -2.34
CA SER A 83 -16.07 1.81 -2.66
C SER A 83 -16.95 1.44 -3.85
N PHE A 84 -16.58 0.40 -4.58
CA PHE A 84 -17.36 -0.10 -5.71
C PHE A 84 -17.71 -1.57 -5.48
N ASP A 85 -18.92 -1.98 -5.83
CA ASP A 85 -19.29 -3.40 -5.84
C ASP A 85 -18.63 -4.14 -7.02
N ALA A 86 -18.89 -5.45 -7.13
CA ALA A 86 -18.34 -6.30 -8.18
C ALA A 86 -18.75 -5.86 -9.60
N GLU A 87 -19.84 -5.11 -9.71
CA GLU A 87 -20.40 -4.56 -10.93
C GLU A 87 -19.88 -3.14 -11.24
N GLY A 88 -19.03 -2.58 -10.37
CA GLY A 88 -18.46 -1.24 -10.54
C GLY A 88 -19.38 -0.10 -10.12
N THR A 89 -20.42 -0.37 -9.33
CA THR A 89 -21.35 0.63 -8.79
C THR A 89 -20.79 1.25 -7.51
N PRO A 90 -20.78 2.59 -7.37
CA PRO A 90 -20.47 3.25 -6.11
C PRO A 90 -21.35 2.74 -4.96
N ILE A 91 -20.75 2.16 -3.92
CA ILE A 91 -21.41 1.82 -2.67
C ILE A 91 -21.02 2.84 -1.59
N ALA A 92 -22.02 3.33 -0.86
CA ALA A 92 -21.80 4.22 0.27
C ALA A 92 -21.00 3.48 1.35
N PRO A 93 -19.94 4.10 1.92
CA PRO A 93 -19.14 3.48 2.95
C PRO A 93 -20.01 3.09 4.14
N SER A 94 -19.85 1.84 4.60
CA SER A 94 -20.72 1.24 5.62
C SER A 94 -20.55 1.86 7.02
N LYS A 95 -19.46 2.60 7.27
CA LYS A 95 -19.24 3.40 8.48
C LYS A 95 -18.37 4.63 8.18
N ASN A 96 -18.82 5.80 8.63
CA ASN A 96 -18.06 7.05 8.57
C ASN A 96 -17.04 7.21 9.71
N ASP A 97 -17.14 6.37 10.76
CA ASP A 97 -16.18 6.26 11.86
C ASP A 97 -15.66 4.83 11.91
N VAL A 98 -14.47 4.61 11.36
CA VAL A 98 -13.67 3.43 11.68
C VAL A 98 -12.90 3.82 12.94
N GLU A 99 -13.23 3.21 14.08
CA GLU A 99 -12.42 3.38 15.30
C GLU A 99 -10.97 2.99 14.98
N GLN A 100 -10.06 3.93 15.22
CA GLN A 100 -8.64 3.72 14.94
C GLN A 100 -8.13 2.57 15.82
N ARG A 101 -7.72 1.48 15.19
CA ARG A 101 -7.03 0.36 15.85
C ARG A 101 -5.54 0.65 15.97
N PHE A 102 -4.90 0.09 16.99
CA PHE A 102 -3.47 0.23 17.28
C PHE A 102 -2.85 -1.14 17.54
N ASP A 103 -1.59 -1.34 17.12
CA ASP A 103 -0.81 -2.51 17.47
C ASP A 103 -0.29 -2.44 18.93
N ALA A 104 0.41 -3.48 19.38
CA ALA A 104 0.89 -3.59 20.76
C ALA A 104 1.88 -2.47 21.12
N GLU A 105 2.58 -1.94 20.13
CA GLU A 105 3.55 -0.84 20.24
C GLU A 105 2.87 0.54 20.17
N GLY A 106 1.55 0.60 19.95
CA GLY A 106 0.79 1.84 19.84
C GLY A 106 0.89 2.51 18.46
N THR A 107 1.38 1.80 17.44
CA THR A 107 1.32 2.26 16.04
C THR A 107 -0.10 2.02 15.53
N PRO A 108 -0.76 3.01 14.92
CA PRO A 108 -2.09 2.80 14.38
C PRO A 108 -2.06 1.85 13.18
N PHE A 109 -3.09 1.03 13.04
CA PHE A 109 -3.35 0.25 11.84
C PHE A 109 -3.53 1.18 10.64
N ALA A 110 -3.26 0.68 9.44
CA ALA A 110 -3.53 1.39 8.20
C ALA A 110 -4.99 1.88 8.17
N GLY A 111 -5.15 3.20 8.10
CA GLY A 111 -6.45 3.87 8.11
C GLY A 111 -6.60 4.81 6.91
N PRO A 112 -7.80 4.93 6.29
CA PRO A 112 -8.01 5.80 5.14
C PRO A 112 -7.59 7.25 5.41
N GLY A 113 -6.84 7.84 4.49
CA GLY A 113 -6.36 9.22 4.55
C GLY A 113 -5.21 9.49 5.52
N MET A 114 -4.72 8.46 6.24
CA MET A 114 -3.51 8.56 7.05
C MET A 114 -2.31 8.94 6.20
N THR A 115 -1.40 9.74 6.75
CA THR A 115 -0.08 9.99 6.15
C THR A 115 1.02 9.40 7.01
N LEU A 116 2.08 8.95 6.36
CA LEU A 116 3.23 8.33 7.03
C LEU A 116 4.51 8.62 6.25
N ARG A 117 5.65 8.44 6.91
CA ARG A 117 6.97 8.44 6.28
C ARG A 117 7.58 7.05 6.35
N LEU A 118 8.02 6.56 5.21
CA LEU A 118 8.94 5.43 5.13
C LEU A 118 10.37 5.95 5.10
N HIS A 119 11.26 5.30 5.85
CA HIS A 119 12.69 5.57 5.81
C HIS A 119 13.47 4.26 5.65
N GLY A 120 14.48 4.28 4.79
CA GLY A 120 15.40 3.15 4.63
C GLY A 120 15.90 2.91 3.22
N ARG A 121 16.50 1.73 3.04
CA ARG A 121 17.08 1.31 1.76
C ARG A 121 16.77 -0.15 1.47
N VAL A 122 16.60 -0.42 0.19
CA VAL A 122 16.29 -1.74 -0.33
C VAL A 122 17.35 -2.13 -1.37
N SER A 123 18.15 -3.15 -1.09
CA SER A 123 19.33 -3.54 -1.90
C SER A 123 20.18 -2.34 -2.34
N GLY A 124 20.50 -1.47 -1.39
CA GLY A 124 21.32 -0.27 -1.61
C GLY A 124 20.61 0.87 -2.34
N MET A 125 19.32 0.80 -2.65
CA MET A 125 18.53 1.87 -3.28
C MET A 125 17.65 2.57 -2.25
N ARG A 126 17.51 3.89 -2.35
CA ARG A 126 16.70 4.68 -1.42
C ARG A 126 15.22 4.28 -1.52
N ALA A 127 14.58 4.06 -0.38
CA ALA A 127 13.16 3.73 -0.28
C ALA A 127 12.34 4.80 0.43
N ASP A 128 12.98 5.88 0.92
CA ASP A 128 12.30 6.98 1.60
C ASP A 128 11.13 7.53 0.79
N ALA A 129 10.02 7.78 1.46
CA ALA A 129 8.83 8.40 0.89
C ALA A 129 7.94 8.98 1.98
N GLU A 130 7.30 10.11 1.71
CA GLU A 130 6.07 10.51 2.39
C GLU A 130 4.90 9.95 1.58
N LEU A 131 4.05 9.19 2.26
CA LEU A 131 2.97 8.41 1.65
C LEU A 131 1.64 8.72 2.32
N ARG A 132 0.57 8.49 1.58
CA ARG A 132 -0.81 8.57 2.06
C ARG A 132 -1.51 7.24 1.83
N VAL A 133 -2.27 6.79 2.83
CA VAL A 133 -3.21 5.68 2.67
C VAL A 133 -4.41 6.18 1.89
N ILE A 134 -4.55 5.73 0.65
CA ILE A 134 -5.60 6.16 -0.28
C ILE A 134 -6.92 5.50 0.06
N SER A 135 -6.88 4.21 0.33
CA SER A 135 -8.03 3.40 0.71
C SER A 135 -7.58 2.20 1.55
N VAL A 136 -8.52 1.67 2.32
CA VAL A 136 -8.39 0.42 3.08
C VAL A 136 -9.61 -0.42 2.75
N THR A 137 -9.39 -1.71 2.51
CA THR A 137 -10.44 -2.70 2.23
C THR A 137 -10.41 -3.73 3.34
N GLU A 138 -11.54 -3.95 4.00
CA GLU A 138 -11.74 -5.01 5.01
C GLU A 138 -13.08 -5.70 4.75
N GLU A 139 -13.07 -6.58 3.75
CA GLU A 139 -14.21 -7.38 3.35
C GLU A 139 -14.07 -8.81 3.86
N LYS A 140 -15.14 -9.61 3.74
CA LYS A 140 -15.17 -11.00 4.23
C LYS A 140 -14.02 -11.88 3.69
N ARG A 141 -13.57 -11.60 2.47
CA ARG A 141 -12.57 -12.41 1.75
C ARG A 141 -11.46 -11.58 1.09
N ARG A 142 -11.40 -10.28 1.40
CA ARG A 142 -10.36 -9.38 0.90
C ARG A 142 -9.95 -8.38 1.99
N ILE A 143 -8.65 -8.30 2.29
CA ILE A 143 -8.10 -7.30 3.21
C ILE A 143 -6.92 -6.62 2.51
N GLY A 144 -6.87 -5.30 2.51
CA GLY A 144 -5.80 -4.58 1.83
C GLY A 144 -5.80 -3.09 2.07
N PHE A 145 -4.76 -2.42 1.58
CA PHE A 145 -4.70 -0.97 1.54
C PHE A 145 -3.84 -0.49 0.38
N VAL A 146 -4.03 0.78 0.04
CA VAL A 146 -3.33 1.44 -1.07
C VAL A 146 -2.49 2.59 -0.52
N LEU A 147 -1.21 2.64 -0.91
CA LEU A 147 -0.31 3.74 -0.63
C LEU A 147 -0.10 4.58 -1.88
N GLY A 148 -0.32 5.89 -1.76
CA GLY A 148 0.01 6.87 -2.76
C GLY A 148 1.19 7.74 -2.32
N THR A 149 2.07 8.09 -3.25
CA THR A 149 3.17 9.01 -2.97
C THR A 149 2.67 10.45 -2.79
N VAL A 150 3.15 11.12 -1.73
CA VAL A 150 2.96 12.55 -1.47
C VAL A 150 4.24 13.31 -1.80
N GLY A 151 5.40 12.78 -1.40
CA GLY A 151 6.68 13.42 -1.69
C GLY A 151 7.89 12.66 -1.17
N GLY A 152 9.09 13.23 -1.35
CA GLY A 152 10.36 12.67 -0.83
C GLY A 152 10.87 11.40 -1.53
N SER A 153 10.04 10.76 -2.35
CA SER A 153 10.38 9.53 -3.07
C SER A 153 11.12 9.78 -4.38
N VAL A 154 11.96 8.81 -4.75
CA VAL A 154 12.66 8.76 -6.05
C VAL A 154 11.74 8.44 -7.22
N VAL A 155 10.53 7.96 -6.93
CA VAL A 155 9.43 7.67 -7.86
C VAL A 155 8.12 8.25 -7.33
N ARG A 156 7.14 8.45 -8.19
CA ARG A 156 5.77 8.85 -7.84
C ARG A 156 4.76 7.87 -8.40
N GLY A 157 3.68 7.60 -7.70
CA GLY A 157 2.65 6.67 -8.09
C GLY A 157 1.97 6.01 -6.89
N GLU A 158 1.42 4.83 -7.15
CA GLU A 158 0.54 4.13 -6.21
C GLU A 158 0.92 2.65 -6.12
N GLU A 159 0.77 2.08 -4.93
CA GLU A 159 1.04 0.68 -4.62
C GLU A 159 -0.12 0.11 -3.77
N SER A 160 -0.81 -0.91 -4.28
CA SER A 160 -1.81 -1.68 -3.53
C SER A 160 -1.21 -2.96 -2.96
N PHE A 161 -1.72 -3.32 -1.80
CA PHE A 161 -1.39 -4.55 -1.08
C PHE A 161 -2.70 -5.25 -0.75
N ASP A 162 -2.90 -6.45 -1.27
CA ASP A 162 -4.17 -7.16 -1.20
C ASP A 162 -3.97 -8.60 -0.74
N ILE A 163 -4.65 -8.99 0.33
CA ILE A 163 -4.86 -10.37 0.74
C ILE A 163 -6.21 -10.81 0.21
N ASP A 164 -6.22 -11.77 -0.71
CA ASP A 164 -7.44 -12.34 -1.28
C ASP A 164 -7.60 -13.79 -0.84
N TRP A 165 -8.75 -14.13 -0.29
CA TRP A 165 -9.14 -15.51 0.03
C TRP A 165 -10.11 -16.02 -1.03
N ARG A 166 -9.66 -16.92 -1.90
CA ARG A 166 -10.42 -17.41 -3.05
C ARG A 166 -11.41 -18.50 -2.65
N GLU A 167 -12.67 -18.35 -3.04
CA GLU A 167 -13.77 -19.23 -2.59
C GLU A 167 -13.76 -20.59 -3.27
N ASP A 168 -13.27 -20.65 -4.51
CA ASP A 168 -13.25 -21.85 -5.35
C ASP A 168 -12.31 -22.95 -4.83
N ASN A 169 -11.19 -22.56 -4.21
CA ASN A 169 -10.13 -23.49 -3.84
C ASN A 169 -9.56 -23.28 -2.42
N ASP A 170 -10.21 -22.41 -1.64
CA ASP A 170 -9.83 -22.04 -0.27
C ASP A 170 -8.42 -21.41 -0.15
N GLU A 171 -7.78 -21.01 -1.25
CA GLU A 171 -6.44 -20.44 -1.23
C GLU A 171 -6.42 -18.99 -0.78
N VAL A 172 -5.41 -18.64 0.01
CA VAL A 172 -5.12 -17.25 0.40
C VAL A 172 -3.91 -16.77 -0.39
N TRP A 173 -4.07 -15.65 -1.06
CA TRP A 173 -3.06 -15.02 -1.92
C TRP A 173 -2.70 -13.64 -1.37
N PHE A 174 -1.43 -13.28 -1.47
CA PHE A 174 -0.96 -11.93 -1.24
C PHE A 174 -0.47 -11.34 -2.56
N SER A 175 -1.06 -10.23 -2.96
CA SER A 175 -0.80 -9.51 -4.19
C SER A 175 -0.27 -8.12 -3.89
N VAL A 176 0.74 -7.69 -4.62
CA VAL A 176 1.23 -6.31 -4.63
C VAL A 176 1.14 -5.81 -6.07
N ARG A 177 0.39 -4.74 -6.28
CA ARG A 177 0.23 -4.08 -7.59
C ARG A 177 0.71 -2.65 -7.47
N ALA A 178 1.39 -2.14 -8.49
CA ALA A 178 1.83 -0.75 -8.49
C ALA A 178 1.90 -0.19 -9.90
N PHE A 179 1.85 1.14 -9.97
CA PHE A 179 2.41 1.87 -11.09
C PHE A 179 3.26 3.02 -10.56
N ASP A 180 4.38 3.29 -11.22
CA ASP A 180 5.24 4.38 -10.81
C ASP A 180 5.92 5.09 -11.99
N ALA A 181 6.21 6.36 -11.81
CA ALA A 181 6.97 7.19 -12.73
C ALA A 181 8.20 7.76 -12.00
N PRO A 182 9.36 7.89 -12.68
CA PRO A 182 10.57 8.41 -12.04
C PRO A 182 10.41 9.87 -11.63
N ASN A 183 10.70 10.17 -10.36
CA ASN A 183 10.63 11.53 -9.82
C ASN A 183 12.02 12.20 -9.76
N SER A 184 13.06 11.44 -9.40
CA SER A 184 14.44 11.97 -9.30
C SER A 184 15.20 11.94 -10.62
N LEU A 185 16.14 12.88 -10.82
CA LEU A 185 16.91 13.00 -12.08
C LEU A 185 17.62 11.70 -12.46
N LEU A 186 18.29 11.04 -11.50
CA LEU A 186 18.97 9.76 -11.75
C LEU A 186 18.02 8.68 -12.26
N TYR A 187 16.81 8.58 -11.69
CA TYR A 187 15.81 7.58 -12.09
C TYR A 187 15.14 7.91 -13.42
N ARG A 188 15.07 9.21 -13.79
CA ARG A 188 14.63 9.64 -15.12
C ARG A 188 15.66 9.27 -16.20
N LEU A 189 16.96 9.37 -15.87
CA LEU A 189 18.05 9.02 -16.78
C LEU A 189 18.30 7.51 -16.89
N VAL A 190 18.02 6.76 -15.82
CA VAL A 190 18.23 5.31 -15.78
C VAL A 190 16.94 4.57 -15.35
N PRO A 191 15.96 4.41 -16.26
CA PRO A 191 14.67 3.78 -15.94
C PRO A 191 14.77 2.33 -15.42
N ALA A 192 15.86 1.63 -15.72
CA ALA A 192 16.12 0.30 -15.17
C ALA A 192 16.21 0.29 -13.63
N LEU A 193 16.62 1.40 -13.00
CA LEU A 193 16.67 1.52 -11.54
C LEU A 193 15.28 1.51 -10.91
N VAL A 194 14.27 2.06 -11.60
CA VAL A 194 12.87 2.01 -11.17
C VAL A 194 12.42 0.56 -11.06
N LYS A 195 12.58 -0.21 -12.14
CA LYS A 195 12.22 -1.64 -12.19
C LYS A 195 13.01 -2.48 -11.18
N ARG A 196 14.31 -2.21 -11.01
CA ARG A 196 15.16 -2.94 -10.06
C ARG A 196 14.75 -2.67 -8.61
N ARG A 197 14.49 -1.41 -8.26
CA ARG A 197 14.01 -1.01 -6.93
C ARG A 197 12.68 -1.70 -6.62
N ARG A 198 11.72 -1.61 -7.54
CA ARG A 198 10.39 -2.21 -7.36
C ARG A 198 10.47 -3.72 -7.20
N ARG A 199 11.24 -4.41 -8.04
CA ARG A 199 11.44 -5.87 -7.93
C ARG A 199 11.93 -6.28 -6.55
N GLU A 200 12.90 -5.54 -6.00
CA GLU A 200 13.42 -5.84 -4.66
C GLU A 200 12.36 -5.59 -3.58
N LEU A 201 11.65 -4.45 -3.62
CA LEU A 201 10.59 -4.15 -2.66
C LEU A 201 9.51 -5.23 -2.68
N PHE A 202 8.97 -5.55 -3.85
CA PHE A 202 7.94 -6.58 -4.01
C PHE A 202 8.41 -7.92 -3.46
N ALA A 203 9.64 -8.34 -3.76
CA ALA A 203 10.18 -9.60 -3.25
C ALA A 203 10.26 -9.61 -1.71
N ARG A 204 10.63 -8.49 -1.08
CA ARG A 204 10.67 -8.40 0.40
C ARG A 204 9.28 -8.36 1.02
N TYR A 205 8.36 -7.61 0.43
CA TYR A 205 6.96 -7.57 0.88
C TYR A 205 6.34 -8.96 0.84
N LEU A 206 6.45 -9.66 -0.29
CA LEU A 206 5.90 -11.01 -0.45
C LEU A 206 6.51 -12.01 0.54
N ARG A 207 7.82 -11.92 0.81
CA ARG A 207 8.46 -12.71 1.85
C ARG A 207 7.97 -12.38 3.25
N ALA A 208 7.71 -11.10 3.55
CA ALA A 208 7.28 -10.65 4.87
C ALA A 208 5.93 -11.23 5.32
N ILE A 209 5.00 -11.42 4.39
CA ILE A 209 3.66 -11.96 4.68
C ILE A 209 3.60 -13.47 4.45
N SER A 210 4.54 -14.03 3.69
CA SER A 210 4.56 -15.46 3.40
C SER A 210 4.96 -16.28 4.63
N PRO A 211 4.23 -17.35 4.96
CA PRO A 211 4.61 -18.24 6.06
C PRO A 211 5.86 -19.07 5.77
N LEU A 212 6.37 -19.05 4.53
CA LEU A 212 7.54 -19.83 4.13
C LEU A 212 8.87 -19.17 4.54
N TYR A 213 8.82 -17.91 4.95
CA TYR A 213 9.99 -17.15 5.35
C TYR A 213 9.83 -16.70 6.80
N ALA A 214 10.93 -16.74 7.56
CA ALA A 214 10.94 -16.07 8.85
C ALA A 214 10.87 -14.57 8.60
N THR A 215 9.80 -13.94 9.07
CA THR A 215 9.62 -12.49 9.03
C THR A 215 10.39 -11.90 10.21
N PRO A 216 11.51 -11.18 9.98
CA PRO A 216 12.12 -10.42 11.05
C PRO A 216 11.22 -9.21 11.30
N VAL A 217 10.45 -9.25 12.39
CA VAL A 217 9.70 -8.10 12.91
C VAL A 217 10.45 -7.55 14.12
#